data_AF-A0A2K4XC22-F1
#
_entry.id   AF-A0A2K4XC22-F1
#
_cell.length_a   1.000
_cell.length_b   1.000
_cell.length_c   1.000
_cell.angle_alpha   90.00
_cell.angle_beta   90.00
_cell.angle_gamma   90.00
#
_symmetry.space_group_name_H-M   'P 1'
#
loop_
_entity.id
_entity.type
_entity.pdbx_description
1 polymer ?
#
loop_
_entity_poly.entity_id
_entity_poly.type
_entity_poly.pdbx_seq_one_letter_code
_entity_poly.pdbx_strand_id
1 'polypeptide(L)' 'MTSEKQTEPLNKLVHDARAPLNRISMNAELIKLVLENDMPKQKALEALDKIIANCQDCSNSLQKISDSQ' A
#
# COMPACT_ATOMS: atom_id res chain seq x y z
N MET A 1 -21.62 14.04 -26.22
CA MET A 1 -20.42 13.17 -26.27
C MET A 1 -20.33 12.46 -24.93
N THR A 2 -20.83 11.24 -24.85
CA THR A 2 -20.75 10.42 -23.63
C THR A 2 -19.41 9.71 -23.63
N SER A 3 -18.47 10.16 -22.80
CA SER A 3 -17.20 9.45 -22.58
C SER A 3 -17.50 8.10 -21.94
N GLU A 4 -17.36 7.04 -22.72
CA GLU A 4 -17.38 5.66 -22.23
C GLU A 4 -16.22 5.51 -21.25
N LYS A 5 -16.54 5.38 -19.96
CA LYS A 5 -15.59 5.19 -18.87
C LYS A 5 -14.98 3.79 -19.07
N GLN A 6 -13.79 3.71 -19.66
CA GLN A 6 -13.08 2.44 -19.81
C GLN A 6 -12.78 1.90 -18.40
N THR A 7 -13.49 0.85 -18.00
CA THR A 7 -13.22 0.12 -16.76
C THR A 7 -11.87 -0.56 -16.86
N GLU A 8 -10.96 -0.26 -15.94
CA GLU A 8 -9.70 -0.99 -15.86
C GLU A 8 -9.97 -2.47 -15.56
N PRO A 9 -9.21 -3.40 -16.17
CA PRO A 9 -9.46 -4.81 -15.97
C PRO A 9 -9.20 -5.19 -14.50
N LEU A 10 -10.11 -5.98 -13.92
CA LEU A 10 -10.09 -6.34 -12.49
C LEU A 10 -8.74 -6.89 -12.02
N ASN A 11 -8.03 -7.64 -12.88
CA ASN A 11 -6.72 -8.18 -12.55
C ASN A 11 -5.68 -7.08 -12.25
N LYS A 12 -5.74 -5.96 -12.96
CA LYS A 12 -4.86 -4.80 -12.76
C LYS A 12 -5.21 -4.11 -11.45
N LEU A 13 -6.50 -3.87 -11.20
CA LEU A 13 -6.96 -3.26 -9.96
C LEU A 13 -6.56 -4.09 -8.72
N VAL A 14 -6.71 -5.41 -8.79
CA VAL A 14 -6.26 -6.34 -7.73
C VAL A 14 -4.74 -6.32 -7.56
N HIS A 15 -3.98 -6.29 -8.66
CA HIS A 15 -2.53 -6.15 -8.61
C HIS A 15 -2.10 -4.84 -7.91
N ASP A 16 -2.77 -3.74 -8.24
CA ASP A 16 -2.49 -2.42 -7.66
C ASP A 16 -2.85 -2.35 -6.18
N ALA A 17 -3.85 -3.13 -5.72
CA ALA A 17 -4.15 -3.29 -4.30
C ALA A 17 -3.13 -4.17 -3.55
N ARG A 18 -2.48 -5.13 -4.24
CA ARG A 18 -1.44 -5.99 -3.63
C ARG A 18 -0.13 -5.26 -3.38
N ALA A 19 0.23 -4.30 -4.23
CA ALA A 19 1.46 -3.53 -4.10
C ALA A 19 1.63 -2.82 -2.74
N PRO A 20 0.64 -2.05 -2.24
CA PRO A 20 0.74 -1.43 -0.91
C PRO A 20 0.76 -2.45 0.23
N LEU A 21 0.03 -3.57 0.12
CA LEU A 21 0.07 -4.65 1.12
C LEU A 21 1.47 -5.24 1.27
N ASN A 22 2.17 -5.49 0.16
CA ASN A 22 3.54 -6.00 0.19
C ASN A 22 4.50 -5.00 0.85
N ARG A 23 4.33 -3.70 0.57
CA ARG A 23 5.13 -2.63 1.19
C ARG A 23 4.85 -2.50 2.68
N ILE A 24 3.61 -2.68 3.13
CA ILE A 24 3.26 -2.72 4.56
C ILE A 24 4.05 -3.85 5.24
N SER A 25 3.97 -5.07 4.72
CA SER A 25 4.69 -6.22 5.27
C SER A 25 6.20 -6.00 5.32
N MET A 26 6.79 -5.48 4.25
CA MET A 26 8.23 -5.18 4.19
C MET A 26 8.64 -4.12 5.21
N ASN A 27 7.88 -3.03 5.36
CA ASN A 27 8.21 -1.99 6.35
C ASN A 27 8.00 -2.48 7.79
N ALA A 28 7.05 -3.38 8.03
CA ALA A 28 6.88 -4.01 9.34
C ALA A 28 8.08 -4.90 9.70
N GLU A 29 8.60 -5.69 8.76
CA GLU A 29 9.84 -6.45 8.94
C GLU A 29 11.05 -5.53 9.15
N LEU A 30 11.12 -4.40 8.44
CA LEU A 30 12.18 -3.40 8.64
C LEU A 30 12.15 -2.80 10.06
N ILE A 31 10.96 -2.57 10.63
CA ILE A 31 10.84 -2.08 12.01
C ILE A 31 11.39 -3.12 12.99
N LYS A 32 11.07 -4.41 12.80
CA LYS A 32 11.65 -5.48 13.63
C LYS A 32 13.17 -5.45 13.57
N LEU A 33 13.74 -5.39 12.35
CA LEU A 33 15.19 -5.30 12.15
C LEU A 33 15.81 -4.10 12.89
N VAL A 34 15.17 -2.93 12.80
CA VAL A 34 15.64 -1.71 13.48
C VAL A 34 15.67 -1.89 14.99
N LEU A 35 14.65 -2.51 15.57
CA LEU A 35 14.55 -2.76 17.01
C LEU A 35 15.54 -3.84 17.49
N GLU A 36 15.70 -4.92 16.73
CA GLU A 36 16.57 -6.04 17.08
C GLU A 36 18.06 -5.70 16.99
N ASN A 37 18.43 -4.74 16.14
CA ASN A 37 19.83 -4.39 15.87
C ASN A 37 20.24 -3.00 16.39
N ASP A 38 19.45 -2.41 17.31
CA ASP A 38 19.67 -1.08 17.88
C ASP A 38 19.99 0.01 16.83
N MET A 39 19.29 -0.05 15.69
CA MET A 39 19.48 0.92 14.62
C MET A 39 18.81 2.25 14.99
N PRO A 40 19.14 3.37 14.31
CA PRO A 40 18.56 4.67 14.63
C PRO A 40 17.02 4.65 14.62
N LYS A 41 16.41 5.10 15.74
CA LYS A 41 14.95 5.21 15.90
C LYS A 41 14.26 5.89 14.72
N GLN A 42 14.91 6.87 14.10
CA GLN A 42 14.38 7.58 12.94
C GLN A 42 14.01 6.64 11.78
N LYS A 43 14.76 5.54 11.57
CA LYS A 43 14.45 4.55 10.53
C LYS A 43 13.15 3.80 10.80
N ALA A 44 12.84 3.52 12.07
CA ALA A 44 11.56 2.91 12.44
C ALA A 44 10.40 3.89 12.22
N LEU A 45 10.59 5.18 12.54
CA LEU A 45 9.59 6.21 12.29
C LEU A 45 9.31 6.37 10.79
N GLU A 46 10.34 6.42 9.95
CA GLU A 46 10.18 6.47 8.49
C GLU A 46 9.48 5.22 7.92
N ALA A 47 9.75 4.04 8.48
CA ALA A 47 9.06 2.81 8.10
C ALA A 47 7.58 2.83 8.53
N LEU A 48 7.27 3.37 9.71
CA LEU A 48 5.89 3.57 10.18
C LEU A 48 5.12 4.54 9.29
N ASP A 49 5.73 5.67 8.91
CA ASP A 49 5.11 6.64 7.99
C ASP A 49 4.77 5.98 6.65
N LYS A 50 5.68 5.13 6.14
CA LYS A 50 5.43 4.34 4.93
C LYS A 50 4.28 3.35 5.12
N ILE A 51 4.18 2.68 6.27
CA ILE A 51 3.04 1.78 6.54
C ILE A 51 1.73 2.57 6.49
N ILE A 52 1.66 3.72 7.15
CA ILE A 52 0.46 4.58 7.18
C ILE A 52 0.05 5.00 5.76
N ALA A 53 1.02 5.49 4.97
CA ALA A 53 0.77 5.87 3.58
C ALA A 53 0.28 4.69 2.73
N ASN A 54 0.89 3.50 2.87
CA ASN A 54 0.47 2.32 2.12
C ASN A 54 -0.91 1.79 2.58
N CYS A 55 -1.30 1.97 3.84
CA CYS A 55 -2.67 1.67 4.27
C CYS A 55 -3.69 2.57 3.56
N GLN A 56 -3.39 3.86 3.41
CA GLN A 56 -4.24 4.80 2.67
C GLN A 56 -4.30 4.44 1.18
N ASP A 57 -3.16 4.13 0.56
CA ASP A 57 -3.11 3.67 -0.83
C ASP A 57 -3.88 2.37 -1.05
N CYS A 58 -3.78 1.41 -0.11
CA CYS A 58 -4.55 0.18 -0.15
C CYS A 58 -6.05 0.47 -0.11
N SER A 59 -6.50 1.33 0.80
CA SER A 59 -7.91 1.73 0.88
C SER A 59 -8.39 2.38 -0.42
N ASN A 60 -7.57 3.23 -1.04
CA ASN A 60 -7.89 3.86 -2.32
C ASN A 60 -7.99 2.84 -3.46
N SER A 61 -7.08 1.87 -3.53
CA SER A 61 -7.13 0.79 -4.52
C SER A 61 -8.35 -0.11 -4.34
N LEU A 62 -8.71 -0.43 -3.09
CA LEU A 62 -9.93 -1.19 -2.79
C LEU A 62 -11.19 -0.42 -3.17
N GLN A 63 -11.24 0.89 -2.94
CA GLN A 63 -12.37 1.73 -3.37
C GLN A 63 -12.51 1.71 -4.90
N LYS A 64 -11.42 1.81 -5.65
CA LYS A 64 -11.46 1.70 -7.11
C LYS A 64 -11.99 0.35 -7.60
N ILE A 65 -11.63 -0.75 -6.92
CA ILE A 65 -12.20 -2.07 -7.23
C ILE A 65 -13.70 -2.05 -7.01
N SER A 66 -14.16 -1.55 -5.86
CA SER A 66 -15.57 -1.46 -5.51
C SER A 66 -16.37 -0.59 -6.49
N ASP A 67 -15.81 0.55 -6.92
CA ASP A 67 -16.45 1.48 -7.85
C ASP A 67 -16.46 0.97 -9.30
N SER A 68 -15.67 -0.07 -9.58
CA SER A 68 -15.58 -0.73 -10.90
C SER A 68 -16.47 -1.98 -11.00
N GLN A 69 -17.19 -2.34 -9.94
CA GLN A 69 -18.20 -3.40 -9.93
C GLN A 69 -19.59 -2.87 -10.25
#